data_AF-X1LTG9-F1
#
_entry.id   AF-X1LTG9-F1
#
_cell.length_a   1.000
_cell.length_b   1.000
_cell.length_c   1.000
_cell.angle_alpha   90.00
_cell.angle_beta   90.00
_cell.angle_gamma   90.00
#
_symmetry.space_group_name_H-M   'P 1'
#
loop_
_entity.id
_entity.type
_entity.pdbx_description
1 polymer ?
#
loop_
_entity_poly.entity_id
_entity_poly.type
_entity_poly.pdbx_seq_one_letter_code
_entity_poly.pdbx_strand_id
1 'polypeptide(L)'
;VVALSGIAIAIGTMVDMGIIICENILKHLDEAAPDDNKLEVIFEAASEVGSAVLTAVSTTVVSFLPVFTMTGAEGKLFKPLAYTKTFALIASVIVALMIIPPAAHILFTKKVTLKKAKRYILGGLLILAAIVAGVVLAWWIGVIVAGIGLYNLLKERLPEKVKGWGPLVANALAVALVGVILTGHWLPLGQARGLTRNLIFVALLIGGLLLFFKIFQRFYPHILGWCLAHKAQFLCIPTILLILGAMIWLGFE
;
A
#
# COMPACT_ATOMS: atom_id res chain seq x y z
N VAL A 1 -1.30 -0.36 26.64
CA VAL A 1 -0.46 -0.94 25.56
C VAL A 1 -1.27 -1.91 24.70
N VAL A 2 -1.82 -2.99 25.27
CA VAL A 2 -2.49 -4.05 24.48
C VAL A 2 -3.76 -3.61 23.74
N ALA A 3 -4.49 -2.62 24.27
CA ALA A 3 -5.60 -1.98 23.54
C ALA A 3 -5.14 -1.20 22.29
N LEU A 4 -3.97 -0.54 22.34
CA LEU A 4 -3.40 0.15 21.17
C LEU A 4 -2.94 -0.85 20.10
N SER A 5 -2.47 -2.03 20.51
CA SER A 5 -2.15 -3.12 19.60
C SER A 5 -3.36 -3.58 18.77
N GLY A 6 -4.57 -3.54 19.33
CA GLY A 6 -5.80 -3.84 18.58
C GLY A 6 -6.04 -2.87 17.42
N ILE A 7 -5.82 -1.57 17.65
CA ILE A 7 -5.91 -0.54 16.60
C ILE A 7 -4.80 -0.74 15.56
N ALA A 8 -3.57 -1.02 16.00
CA ALA A 8 -2.44 -1.26 15.09
C ALA A 8 -2.67 -2.46 14.16
N ILE A 9 -3.33 -3.53 14.65
CA ILE A 9 -3.73 -4.66 13.81
C ILE A 9 -4.88 -4.27 12.86
N ALA A 10 -5.83 -3.46 13.33
CA ALA A 10 -7.02 -3.08 12.57
C ALA A 10 -6.73 -2.09 11.43
N ILE A 11 -5.66 -1.28 11.52
CA ILE A 11 -5.41 -0.19 10.57
C ILE A 11 -5.26 -0.69 9.13
N GLY A 12 -4.60 -1.84 8.93
CA GLY A 12 -4.41 -2.41 7.59
C GLY A 12 -5.74 -2.78 6.96
N THR A 13 -6.59 -3.51 7.70
CA THR A 13 -7.92 -3.92 7.24
C THR A 13 -8.90 -2.75 7.09
N MET A 14 -8.75 -1.70 7.91
CA MET A 14 -9.57 -0.49 7.83
C MET A 14 -9.30 0.29 6.55
N VAL A 15 -8.02 0.46 6.20
CA VAL A 15 -7.62 1.17 4.98
C VAL A 15 -7.95 0.36 3.73
N ASP A 16 -7.80 -0.97 3.78
CA ASP A 16 -8.09 -1.88 2.66
C ASP A 16 -9.52 -1.72 2.12
N MET A 17 -10.52 -1.61 3.00
CA MET A 17 -11.92 -1.43 2.57
C MET A 17 -12.16 -0.11 1.84
N GLY A 18 -11.48 0.95 2.29
CA GLY A 18 -11.55 2.23 1.59
C GLY A 18 -10.89 2.17 0.21
N ILE A 19 -9.78 1.44 0.09
CA ILE A 19 -9.08 1.22 -1.19
C ILE A 19 -9.98 0.46 -2.16
N ILE A 20 -10.58 -0.66 -1.75
CA ILE A 20 -11.43 -1.49 -2.61
C ILE A 20 -12.59 -0.68 -3.19
N ILE A 21 -13.29 0.10 -2.35
CA ILE A 21 -14.40 0.95 -2.79
C ILE A 21 -13.90 2.04 -3.75
N CYS A 22 -12.79 2.71 -3.43
CA CYS A 22 -12.23 3.76 -4.28
C CYS A 22 -11.77 3.21 -5.63
N GLU A 23 -11.13 2.05 -5.66
CA GLU A 23 -10.67 1.41 -6.90
C GLU A 23 -11.86 1.00 -7.78
N ASN A 24 -12.91 0.43 -7.18
CA ASN A 24 -14.11 0.09 -7.93
C ASN A 24 -14.82 1.34 -8.48
N ILE A 25 -14.93 2.40 -7.68
CA ILE A 25 -15.47 3.70 -8.11
C ILE A 25 -14.65 4.26 -9.28
N LEU A 26 -13.33 4.29 -9.17
CA LEU A 26 -12.46 4.83 -10.22
C LEU A 26 -12.58 4.03 -11.51
N LYS A 27 -12.62 2.70 -11.42
CA LYS A 27 -12.82 1.83 -12.58
C LYS A 27 -14.14 2.12 -13.29
N HIS A 28 -15.25 2.24 -12.56
CA HIS A 28 -16.55 2.58 -13.13
C HIS A 28 -16.58 3.99 -13.73
N LEU A 29 -15.92 4.96 -13.09
CA LEU A 29 -15.79 6.32 -13.63
C LEU A 29 -14.94 6.38 -14.91
N ASP A 30 -13.95 5.51 -15.07
CA ASP A 30 -13.12 5.41 -16.27
C ASP A 30 -13.85 4.70 -17.43
N GLU A 31 -14.78 3.78 -17.11
CA GLU A 31 -15.62 3.07 -18.08
C GLU A 31 -16.90 3.84 -18.47
N ALA A 32 -17.34 4.80 -17.65
CA ALA A 32 -18.54 5.60 -17.86
C ALA A 32 -18.44 6.57 -19.05
N ALA A 33 -19.56 6.78 -19.74
CA ALA A 33 -19.65 7.74 -20.83
C ALA A 33 -19.57 9.20 -20.30
N PRO A 34 -19.14 10.18 -21.12
CA PRO A 34 -19.01 11.58 -20.69
C PRO A 34 -20.30 12.22 -20.18
N ASP A 35 -21.44 11.73 -20.63
CA ASP A 35 -22.79 12.22 -20.30
C ASP A 35 -23.44 11.47 -19.13
N ASP A 36 -22.80 10.41 -18.62
CA ASP A 36 -23.36 9.64 -17.51
C ASP A 36 -23.40 10.47 -16.22
N ASN A 37 -24.46 10.27 -15.45
CA ASN A 37 -24.59 10.88 -14.15
C ASN A 37 -23.56 10.27 -13.19
N LYS A 38 -22.47 11.00 -12.94
CA LYS A 38 -21.37 10.50 -12.10
C LYS A 38 -21.81 10.13 -10.67
N LEU A 39 -22.89 10.72 -10.14
CA LEU A 39 -23.42 10.31 -8.84
C LEU A 39 -23.98 8.88 -8.89
N GLU A 40 -24.67 8.55 -9.97
CA GLU A 40 -25.28 7.24 -10.19
C GLU A 40 -24.20 6.17 -10.40
N VAL A 41 -23.21 6.46 -11.26
CA VAL A 41 -22.05 5.58 -11.48
C VAL A 41 -21.32 5.28 -10.18
N ILE A 42 -21.10 6.28 -9.33
CA ILE A 42 -20.42 6.10 -8.04
C ILE A 42 -21.28 5.27 -7.07
N PHE A 43 -22.60 5.49 -7.06
CA PHE A 43 -23.52 4.75 -6.21
C PHE A 43 -23.58 3.27 -6.62
N GLU A 44 -23.66 2.99 -7.91
CA GLU A 44 -23.65 1.63 -8.46
C GLU A 44 -22.34 0.91 -8.12
N ALA A 45 -21.20 1.56 -8.38
CA ALA A 45 -19.88 1.03 -8.07
C ALA A 45 -19.70 0.73 -6.56
N ALA A 46 -20.19 1.61 -5.69
CA ALA A 46 -20.10 1.39 -4.24
C ALA A 46 -21.06 0.27 -3.78
N SER A 47 -22.23 0.15 -4.40
CA SER A 47 -23.24 -0.86 -4.06
C SER A 47 -22.84 -2.27 -4.49
N GLU A 48 -22.14 -2.40 -5.62
CA GLU A 48 -21.63 -3.67 -6.13
C GLU A 48 -20.70 -4.35 -5.12
N VAL A 49 -19.75 -3.60 -4.56
CA VAL A 49 -18.76 -4.14 -3.60
C VAL A 49 -19.22 -4.06 -2.13
N GLY A 50 -20.27 -3.29 -1.83
CA GLY A 50 -20.70 -3.03 -0.47
C GLY A 50 -21.10 -4.28 0.31
N SER A 51 -21.77 -5.22 -0.36
CA SER A 51 -22.16 -6.52 0.23
C SER A 51 -20.93 -7.36 0.59
N ALA A 52 -19.95 -7.45 -0.31
CA ALA A 52 -18.71 -8.20 -0.09
C ALA A 52 -17.89 -7.62 1.08
N VAL A 53 -17.78 -6.28 1.16
CA VAL A 53 -17.10 -5.60 2.27
C VAL A 53 -17.79 -5.91 3.60
N LEU A 54 -19.13 -5.82 3.67
CA LEU A 54 -19.89 -6.09 4.88
C LEU A 54 -19.73 -7.55 5.35
N THR A 55 -19.78 -8.51 4.43
CA THR A 55 -19.56 -9.92 4.72
C THR A 55 -18.15 -10.16 5.24
N ALA A 56 -17.11 -9.61 4.59
CA ALA A 56 -15.72 -9.76 5.01
C ALA A 56 -15.47 -9.23 6.44
N VAL A 57 -16.07 -8.09 6.79
CA VAL A 57 -15.96 -7.51 8.14
C VAL A 57 -16.68 -8.38 9.14
N SER A 58 -17.89 -8.83 8.80
CA SER A 58 -18.69 -9.68 9.68
C SER A 58 -17.94 -10.98 10.02
N THR A 59 -17.36 -11.65 9.03
CA THR A 59 -16.52 -12.83 9.24
C THR A 59 -15.30 -12.50 10.11
N THR A 60 -14.68 -11.34 9.88
CA THR A 60 -13.55 -10.89 10.70
C THR A 60 -13.98 -10.67 12.15
N VAL A 61 -15.11 -10.02 12.41
CA VAL A 61 -15.61 -9.79 13.78
C VAL A 61 -16.00 -11.11 14.45
N VAL A 62 -16.69 -12.00 13.74
CA VAL A 62 -17.08 -13.32 14.25
C VAL A 62 -15.86 -14.17 14.59
N SER A 63 -14.78 -14.11 13.82
CA SER A 63 -13.55 -14.85 14.12
C SER A 63 -12.87 -14.42 15.44
N PHE A 64 -13.17 -13.21 15.94
CA PHE A 64 -12.69 -12.73 17.24
C PHE A 64 -13.64 -13.05 18.40
N LEU A 65 -14.84 -13.57 18.14
CA LEU A 65 -15.83 -13.88 19.16
C LEU A 65 -15.32 -14.89 20.22
N PRO A 66 -14.54 -15.93 19.87
CA PRO A 66 -13.93 -16.83 20.85
C PRO A 66 -12.99 -16.13 21.84
N VAL A 67 -12.39 -15.00 21.50
CA VAL A 67 -11.49 -14.27 22.42
C VAL A 67 -12.26 -13.77 23.66
N PHE A 68 -13.56 -13.50 23.53
CA PHE A 68 -14.40 -13.09 24.65
C PHE A 68 -14.70 -14.22 25.63
N THR A 69 -14.57 -15.49 25.22
CA THR A 69 -14.79 -16.66 26.10
C THR A 69 -13.57 -16.97 26.96
N MET A 70 -12.39 -16.43 26.62
CA MET A 70 -11.16 -16.63 27.40
C MET A 70 -11.32 -16.14 28.85
N THR A 71 -10.86 -16.96 29.80
CA THR A 71 -10.86 -16.67 31.24
C THR A 71 -9.43 -16.49 31.76
N GLY A 72 -9.29 -16.03 33.01
CA GLY A 72 -7.98 -15.89 33.65
C GLY A 72 -7.13 -14.71 33.13
N ALA A 73 -5.81 -14.87 33.18
CA ALA A 73 -4.85 -13.83 32.81
C ALA A 73 -4.87 -13.50 31.31
N GLU A 74 -5.06 -14.52 30.45
CA GLU A 74 -5.13 -14.36 29.00
C GLU A 74 -6.34 -13.52 28.59
N GLY A 75 -7.51 -13.76 29.20
CA GLY A 75 -8.71 -12.97 28.95
C GLY A 75 -8.55 -11.49 29.31
N LYS A 76 -7.85 -11.16 30.41
CA LYS A 76 -7.56 -9.77 30.79
C LYS A 76 -6.67 -9.05 29.79
N LEU A 77 -5.79 -9.80 29.11
CA LEU A 77 -4.88 -9.25 28.11
C LEU A 77 -5.56 -9.09 26.75
N PHE A 78 -6.29 -10.11 26.28
CA PHE A 78 -6.81 -10.16 24.92
C PHE A 78 -8.21 -9.55 24.73
N LYS A 79 -9.08 -9.52 25.77
CA LYS A 79 -10.41 -8.90 25.64
C LYS A 79 -10.35 -7.41 25.23
N PRO A 80 -9.49 -6.56 25.83
CA PRO A 80 -9.36 -5.17 25.40
C PRO A 80 -8.88 -5.02 23.94
N LEU A 81 -8.04 -5.94 23.47
CA LEU A 81 -7.57 -5.98 22.08
C LEU A 81 -8.71 -6.34 21.12
N ALA A 82 -9.53 -7.32 21.48
CA ALA A 82 -10.68 -7.71 20.68
C ALA A 82 -11.73 -6.58 20.59
N TYR A 83 -12.04 -5.91 21.70
CA TYR A 83 -12.98 -4.78 21.70
C TYR A 83 -12.52 -3.64 20.78
N THR A 84 -11.27 -3.19 20.95
CA THR A 84 -10.73 -2.09 20.15
C THR A 84 -10.72 -2.39 18.66
N LYS A 85 -10.34 -3.62 18.28
CA LYS A 85 -10.37 -4.05 16.88
C LYS A 85 -11.80 -4.10 16.33
N THR A 86 -12.75 -4.70 17.04
CA THR A 86 -14.13 -4.82 16.58
C THR A 86 -14.79 -3.46 16.39
N PHE A 87 -14.63 -2.54 17.35
CA PHE A 87 -15.18 -1.18 17.21
C PHE A 87 -14.52 -0.41 16.06
N ALA A 88 -13.20 -0.54 15.88
CA ALA A 88 -12.49 0.08 14.77
C ALA A 88 -13.00 -0.42 13.41
N LEU A 89 -13.20 -1.74 13.26
CA LEU A 89 -13.72 -2.33 12.03
C LEU A 89 -15.15 -1.90 11.72
N ILE A 90 -16.04 -1.89 12.71
CA ILE A 90 -17.43 -1.44 12.52
C ILE A 90 -17.45 0.03 12.09
N ALA A 91 -16.68 0.89 12.76
CA ALA A 91 -16.53 2.29 12.38
C ALA A 91 -15.97 2.44 10.95
N SER A 92 -14.98 1.62 10.59
CA SER A 92 -14.40 1.60 9.24
C SER A 92 -15.45 1.32 8.17
N VAL A 93 -16.32 0.33 8.38
CA VAL A 93 -17.38 0.00 7.40
C VAL A 93 -18.35 1.15 7.22
N ILE A 94 -18.76 1.79 8.31
CA ILE A 94 -19.65 2.95 8.27
C ILE A 94 -19.00 4.07 7.44
N VAL A 95 -17.73 4.38 7.71
CA VAL A 95 -16.98 5.37 6.93
C VAL A 95 -16.87 4.95 5.47
N ALA A 96 -16.52 3.69 5.21
CA ALA A 96 -16.28 3.16 3.88
C ALA A 96 -17.53 3.19 2.99
N LEU A 97 -18.70 2.83 3.53
CA LEU A 97 -19.95 2.79 2.76
C LEU A 97 -20.69 4.13 2.74
N MET A 98 -20.61 4.91 3.82
CA MET A 98 -21.42 6.14 3.96
C MET A 98 -20.65 7.42 3.61
N ILE A 99 -19.35 7.50 3.91
CA ILE A 99 -18.57 8.73 3.77
C ILE A 99 -17.71 8.72 2.52
N ILE A 100 -17.09 7.58 2.18
CA ILE A 100 -16.18 7.51 1.03
C ILE A 100 -16.89 7.80 -0.30
N PRO A 101 -18.07 7.24 -0.63
CA PRO A 101 -18.69 7.49 -1.94
C PRO A 101 -19.05 8.97 -2.18
N PRO A 102 -19.67 9.70 -1.22
CA PRO A 102 -19.87 11.14 -1.35
C PRO A 102 -18.55 11.92 -1.46
N ALA A 103 -17.53 11.55 -0.69
CA ALA A 103 -16.21 12.19 -0.78
C ALA A 103 -15.55 11.93 -2.14
N ALA A 104 -15.64 10.71 -2.66
CA ALA A 104 -15.15 10.32 -3.97
C ALA A 104 -15.84 11.12 -5.08
N HIS A 105 -17.16 11.34 -4.99
CA HIS A 105 -17.86 12.21 -5.93
C HIS A 105 -17.27 13.63 -5.93
N ILE A 106 -17.09 14.25 -4.77
CA ILE A 106 -16.53 15.62 -4.70
C ILE A 106 -15.10 15.67 -5.25
N LEU A 107 -14.28 14.65 -4.97
CA LEU A 107 -12.86 14.60 -5.33
C LEU A 107 -12.60 14.21 -6.79
N PHE A 108 -13.39 13.28 -7.34
CA PHE A 108 -13.18 12.69 -8.67
C PHE A 108 -14.09 13.28 -9.75
N THR A 109 -15.30 13.74 -9.41
CA THR A 109 -16.23 14.31 -10.40
C THR A 109 -15.92 15.75 -10.76
N LYS A 110 -15.38 16.56 -9.83
CA LYS A 110 -14.99 17.94 -10.11
C LYS A 110 -13.96 17.95 -11.24
N LYS A 111 -14.39 18.42 -12.42
CA LYS A 111 -13.58 18.54 -13.64
C LYS A 111 -12.17 18.99 -13.28
N VAL A 112 -11.21 18.20 -13.73
CA VAL A 112 -9.79 18.39 -13.53
C VAL A 112 -9.27 19.56 -14.40
N THR A 113 -9.94 20.71 -14.40
CA THR A 113 -9.34 22.01 -14.78
C THR A 113 -8.29 22.44 -13.74
N LEU A 114 -8.27 21.76 -12.59
CA LEU A 114 -7.23 21.80 -11.58
C LEU A 114 -5.93 21.08 -12.00
N LYS A 115 -5.85 20.32 -13.10
CA LYS A 115 -4.61 19.58 -13.45
C LYS A 115 -3.41 20.51 -13.69
N LYS A 116 -3.62 21.73 -14.18
CA LYS A 116 -2.55 22.75 -14.31
C LYS A 116 -2.34 23.51 -13.00
N ALA A 117 -3.40 24.06 -12.39
CA ALA A 117 -3.29 24.85 -11.16
C ALA A 117 -2.79 24.01 -9.97
N LYS A 118 -3.38 22.82 -9.74
CA LYS A 118 -2.91 21.85 -8.75
C LYS A 118 -1.49 21.38 -9.06
N ARG A 119 -1.03 21.31 -10.31
CA ARG A 119 0.36 20.93 -10.64
C ARG A 119 1.37 22.04 -10.33
N TYR A 120 1.04 23.30 -10.64
CA TYR A 120 1.87 24.44 -10.24
C TYR A 120 1.86 24.66 -8.73
N ILE A 121 0.69 24.53 -8.08
CA ILE A 121 0.55 24.66 -6.63
C ILE A 121 1.23 23.50 -5.90
N LEU A 122 1.03 22.24 -6.34
CA LEU A 122 1.67 21.06 -5.73
C LEU A 122 3.17 21.04 -6.01
N GLY A 123 3.62 21.46 -7.20
CA GLY A 123 5.03 21.63 -7.53
C GLY A 123 5.68 22.72 -6.67
N GLY A 124 5.02 23.86 -6.51
CA GLY A 124 5.45 24.94 -5.62
C GLY A 124 5.47 24.51 -4.14
N LEU A 125 4.44 23.80 -3.68
CA LEU A 125 4.35 23.27 -2.32
C LEU A 125 5.41 22.21 -2.05
N LEU A 126 5.72 21.35 -3.03
CA LEU A 126 6.81 20.37 -2.93
C LEU A 126 8.19 21.02 -2.88
N ILE A 127 8.40 22.13 -3.62
CA ILE A 127 9.63 22.92 -3.52
C ILE A 127 9.71 23.61 -2.16
N LEU A 128 8.62 24.17 -1.66
CA LEU A 128 8.57 24.80 -0.34
C LEU A 128 8.80 23.76 0.77
N ALA A 129 8.18 22.58 0.66
CA ALA A 129 8.42 21.44 1.55
C ALA A 129 9.85 20.90 1.43
N ALA A 130 10.46 20.92 0.24
CA ALA A 130 11.86 20.57 0.04
C ALA A 130 12.81 21.57 0.72
N ILE A 131 12.50 22.87 0.66
CA ILE A 131 13.26 23.92 1.35
C ILE A 131 13.13 23.75 2.87
N VAL A 132 11.90 23.59 3.37
CA VAL A 132 11.65 23.40 4.81
C VAL A 132 12.28 22.10 5.32
N ALA A 133 12.13 20.98 4.60
CA ALA A 133 12.76 19.71 4.97
C ALA A 133 14.30 19.77 4.85
N GLY A 134 14.82 20.51 3.87
CA GLY A 134 16.24 20.77 3.69
C GLY A 134 16.86 21.59 4.83
N VAL A 135 16.08 22.50 5.43
CA VAL A 135 16.51 23.35 6.54
C VAL A 135 16.30 22.68 7.90
N VAL A 136 15.22 21.92 8.09
CA VAL A 136 14.80 21.38 9.41
C VAL A 136 15.30 19.96 9.68
N LEU A 137 15.30 19.07 8.67
CA LEU A 137 15.73 17.68 8.87
C LEU A 137 17.15 17.44 8.39
N ALA A 138 17.39 17.63 7.09
CA ALA A 138 18.71 17.51 6.49
C ALA A 138 18.66 17.97 5.03
N TRP A 139 19.70 18.70 4.60
CA TRP A 139 19.83 19.27 3.26
C TRP A 139 19.60 18.24 2.13
N TRP A 140 19.94 16.98 2.37
CA TRP A 140 19.82 15.89 1.39
C TRP A 140 18.38 15.45 1.11
N ILE A 141 17.48 15.51 2.10
CA ILE A 141 16.03 15.24 1.90
C ILE A 141 15.45 16.33 1.00
N GLY A 142 15.88 17.58 1.20
CA GLY A 142 15.51 18.71 0.36
C GLY A 142 15.92 18.52 -1.11
N VAL A 143 17.15 18.04 -1.38
CA VAL A 143 17.63 17.82 -2.75
C VAL A 143 16.83 16.72 -3.48
N ILE A 144 16.48 15.63 -2.80
CA ILE A 144 15.67 14.55 -3.37
C ILE A 144 14.27 15.07 -3.74
N VAL A 145 13.61 15.74 -2.80
CA VAL A 145 12.24 16.25 -3.00
C VAL A 145 12.23 17.36 -4.05
N ALA A 146 13.25 18.23 -4.09
CA ALA A 146 13.42 19.25 -5.12
C ALA A 146 13.66 18.62 -6.50
N GLY A 147 14.46 17.56 -6.59
CA GLY A 147 14.70 16.83 -7.85
C GLY A 147 13.43 16.17 -8.40
N ILE A 148 12.63 15.55 -7.53
CA ILE A 148 11.33 14.97 -7.89
C ILE A 148 10.34 16.06 -8.31
N GLY A 149 10.31 17.19 -7.59
CA GLY A 149 9.49 18.36 -7.92
C GLY A 149 9.86 18.96 -9.28
N LEU A 150 11.16 19.11 -9.55
CA LEU A 150 11.68 19.65 -10.81
C LEU A 150 11.43 18.70 -11.99
N TYR A 151 11.62 17.39 -11.80
CA TYR A 151 11.31 16.38 -12.82
C TYR A 151 9.81 16.38 -13.18
N ASN A 152 8.93 16.48 -12.19
CA ASN A 152 7.48 16.59 -12.43
C ASN A 152 7.10 17.88 -13.17
N LEU A 153 7.87 18.97 -13.01
CA LEU A 153 7.64 20.24 -13.69
C LEU A 153 8.20 20.23 -15.13
N LEU A 154 9.33 19.55 -15.38
CA LEU A 154 9.99 19.49 -16.70
C LEU A 154 9.45 18.38 -17.63
N LYS A 155 8.63 17.44 -17.13
CA LYS A 155 8.11 16.29 -17.89
C LYS A 155 7.36 16.66 -19.19
N GLU A 156 6.82 17.87 -19.30
CA GLU A 156 6.09 18.35 -20.50
C GLU A 156 6.98 19.02 -21.57
N ARG A 157 8.23 19.40 -21.25
CA ARG A 157 9.19 19.97 -22.22
C ARG A 157 10.20 18.95 -22.77
N LEU A 158 10.13 17.71 -22.31
CA LEU A 158 11.09 16.67 -22.67
C LEU A 158 10.64 15.90 -23.94
N PRO A 159 11.54 15.67 -24.91
CA PRO A 159 11.25 14.94 -26.13
C PRO A 159 10.79 13.50 -25.83
N GLU A 160 9.89 12.95 -26.68
CA GLU A 160 9.22 11.64 -26.51
C GLU A 160 10.16 10.47 -26.16
N LYS A 161 11.40 10.48 -26.66
CA LYS A 161 12.42 9.45 -26.35
C LYS A 161 12.86 9.45 -24.88
N VAL A 162 12.88 10.61 -24.21
CA VAL A 162 13.28 10.74 -22.80
C VAL A 162 12.10 10.43 -21.86
N LYS A 163 10.86 10.50 -22.38
CA LYS A 163 9.64 10.20 -21.62
C LYS A 163 9.55 8.72 -21.20
N GLY A 164 10.14 7.81 -21.99
CA GLY A 164 10.19 6.37 -21.70
C GLY A 164 11.28 5.97 -20.69
N TRP A 165 12.47 6.56 -20.77
CA TRP A 165 13.60 6.23 -19.87
C TRP A 165 13.68 7.13 -18.64
N GLY A 166 13.06 8.31 -18.68
CA GLY A 166 13.04 9.30 -17.60
C GLY A 166 12.62 8.72 -16.23
N PRO A 167 11.53 7.94 -16.13
CA PRO A 167 11.11 7.35 -14.86
C PRO A 167 12.14 6.37 -14.30
N LEU A 168 12.76 5.56 -15.18
CA LEU A 168 13.76 4.58 -14.80
C LEU A 168 15.04 5.27 -14.31
N VAL A 169 15.50 6.30 -15.02
CA VAL A 169 16.69 7.08 -14.67
C VAL A 169 16.46 7.89 -13.39
N ALA A 170 15.29 8.49 -13.23
CA ALA A 170 14.92 9.23 -12.00
C ALA A 170 14.87 8.30 -10.78
N ASN A 171 14.26 7.12 -10.92
CA ASN A 171 14.23 6.14 -9.84
C ASN A 171 15.63 5.59 -9.54
N ALA A 172 16.44 5.31 -10.56
CA ALA A 172 17.82 4.84 -10.38
C ALA A 172 18.69 5.90 -9.70
N LEU A 173 18.58 7.17 -10.09
CA LEU A 173 19.26 8.30 -9.44
C LEU A 173 18.79 8.49 -8.00
N ALA A 174 17.48 8.42 -7.74
CA ALA A 174 16.95 8.52 -6.38
C ALA A 174 17.46 7.39 -5.49
N VAL A 175 17.43 6.15 -5.99
CA VAL A 175 17.96 4.97 -5.27
C VAL A 175 19.48 5.10 -5.03
N ALA A 176 20.25 5.53 -6.03
CA ALA A 176 21.68 5.73 -5.88
C ALA A 176 22.00 6.82 -4.86
N LEU A 177 21.30 7.95 -4.91
CA LEU A 177 21.49 9.07 -4.00
C LEU A 177 21.11 8.68 -2.56
N VAL A 178 19.94 8.06 -2.37
CA VAL A 178 19.51 7.52 -1.07
C VAL A 178 20.51 6.48 -0.55
N GLY A 179 21.01 5.60 -1.43
CA GLY A 179 22.03 4.62 -1.06
C GLY A 179 23.33 5.25 -0.57
N VAL A 180 23.84 6.27 -1.26
CA VAL A 180 25.05 7.01 -0.86
C VAL A 180 24.83 7.72 0.49
N ILE A 181 23.65 8.29 0.71
CA ILE A 181 23.32 8.99 1.95
C ILE A 181 23.17 8.02 3.13
N LEU A 182 22.43 6.92 2.95
CA LEU A 182 22.29 5.86 3.95
C LEU A 182 23.66 5.28 4.32
N THR A 183 24.55 5.16 3.34
CA THR A 183 25.94 4.73 3.59
C THR A 183 26.67 5.68 4.55
N GLY A 184 26.52 6.99 4.35
CA GLY A 184 27.17 8.02 5.16
C GLY A 184 26.61 8.13 6.59
N HIS A 185 25.29 7.97 6.75
CA HIS A 185 24.62 8.07 8.05
C HIS A 185 24.60 6.76 8.84
N TRP A 186 24.39 5.62 8.18
CA TRP A 186 24.16 4.34 8.84
C TRP A 186 25.45 3.55 9.07
N LEU A 187 26.49 3.78 8.23
CA LEU A 187 27.81 3.13 8.34
C LEU A 187 27.71 1.62 8.67
N PRO A 188 27.03 0.81 7.83
CA PRO A 188 26.60 -0.55 8.19
C PRO A 188 27.75 -1.53 8.52
N LEU A 189 28.97 -1.30 8.01
CA LEU A 189 30.17 -2.08 8.36
C LEU A 189 31.07 -1.37 9.38
N GLY A 190 30.57 -0.28 9.98
CA GLY A 190 31.28 0.58 10.93
C GLY A 190 32.15 1.66 10.29
N GLN A 191 32.55 2.66 11.09
CA GLN A 191 33.40 3.79 10.66
C GLN A 191 34.82 3.36 10.25
N ALA A 192 35.35 2.29 10.86
CA ALA A 192 36.73 1.83 10.68
C ALA A 192 37.04 1.22 9.31
N ARG A 193 36.04 0.79 8.53
CA ARG A 193 36.25 0.08 7.25
C ARG A 193 36.23 0.99 6.02
N GLY A 194 36.04 2.30 6.20
CA GLY A 194 36.04 3.31 5.13
C GLY A 194 34.71 3.41 4.35
N LEU A 195 34.44 4.60 3.80
CA LEU A 195 33.19 4.93 3.10
C LEU A 195 32.93 4.05 1.86
N THR A 196 33.98 3.66 1.14
CA THR A 196 33.88 2.89 -0.10
C THR A 196 33.34 1.47 0.14
N ARG A 197 33.77 0.79 1.21
CA ARG A 197 33.26 -0.54 1.57
C ARG A 197 31.81 -0.49 2.03
N ASN A 198 31.44 0.53 2.80
CA ASN A 198 30.04 0.76 3.19
C ASN A 198 29.16 1.00 1.93
N LEU A 199 29.65 1.77 0.95
CA LEU A 199 28.89 2.07 -0.27
C LEU A 199 28.68 0.81 -1.11
N ILE A 200 29.73 0.00 -1.30
CA ILE A 200 29.64 -1.28 -2.01
C ILE A 200 28.63 -2.21 -1.32
N PHE A 201 28.66 -2.28 0.01
CA PHE A 201 27.72 -3.10 0.77
C PHE A 201 26.26 -2.66 0.58
N VAL A 202 25.98 -1.35 0.71
CA VAL A 202 24.63 -0.80 0.50
C VAL A 202 24.18 -0.97 -0.94
N ALA A 203 25.06 -0.74 -1.92
CA ALA A 203 24.77 -0.94 -3.34
C ALA A 203 24.47 -2.40 -3.66
N LEU A 204 25.21 -3.35 -3.06
CA LEU A 204 24.97 -4.79 -3.23
C LEU A 204 23.67 -5.22 -2.55
N LEU A 205 23.34 -4.68 -1.38
CA LEU A 205 22.11 -4.98 -0.67
C LEU A 205 20.89 -4.48 -1.45
N ILE A 206 20.87 -3.20 -1.84
CA ILE A 206 19.79 -2.60 -2.61
C ILE A 206 19.69 -3.24 -3.99
N GLY A 207 20.83 -3.39 -4.69
CA GLY A 207 20.90 -4.01 -6.00
C GLY A 207 20.45 -5.47 -5.99
N GLY A 208 20.86 -6.24 -4.97
CA GLY A 208 20.45 -7.62 -4.77
C GLY A 208 18.95 -7.76 -4.51
N LEU A 209 18.38 -6.89 -3.67
CA LEU A 209 16.94 -6.87 -3.41
C LEU A 209 16.15 -6.54 -4.68
N LEU A 210 16.55 -5.50 -5.44
CA LEU A 210 15.90 -5.13 -6.69
C LEU A 210 16.04 -6.21 -7.77
N LEU A 211 17.21 -6.86 -7.86
CA LEU A 211 17.45 -7.98 -8.76
C LEU A 211 16.55 -9.17 -8.40
N PHE A 212 16.45 -9.52 -7.12
CA PHE A 212 15.55 -10.56 -6.63
C PHE A 212 14.10 -10.27 -7.02
N PHE A 213 13.60 -9.07 -6.77
CA PHE A 213 12.25 -8.68 -7.18
C PHE A 213 12.05 -8.74 -8.70
N LYS A 214 13.05 -8.30 -9.49
CA LYS A 214 12.97 -8.33 -10.95
C LYS A 214 12.96 -9.75 -11.50
N ILE A 215 13.78 -10.64 -10.94
CA ILE A 215 13.79 -12.07 -11.26
C ILE A 215 12.45 -12.68 -10.89
N PHE A 216 11.97 -12.43 -9.67
CA PHE A 216 10.67 -12.91 -9.22
C PHE A 216 9.55 -12.47 -10.17
N GLN A 217 9.49 -11.18 -10.53
CA GLN A 217 8.52 -10.64 -11.49
C GLN A 217 8.66 -11.26 -12.90
N ARG A 218 9.87 -11.66 -13.32
CA ARG A 218 10.10 -12.34 -14.60
C ARG A 218 9.55 -13.77 -14.61
N PHE A 219 9.71 -14.49 -13.50
CA PHE A 219 9.26 -15.88 -13.36
C PHE A 219 7.80 -16.00 -12.92
N TYR A 220 7.25 -14.98 -12.26
CA TYR A 220 5.89 -14.97 -11.73
C TYR A 220 4.82 -15.31 -12.79
N PRO A 221 4.83 -14.76 -14.01
CA PRO A 221 3.87 -15.13 -15.06
C PRO A 221 3.94 -16.60 -15.46
N HIS A 222 5.15 -17.18 -15.45
CA HIS A 222 5.35 -18.59 -15.80
C HIS A 222 4.84 -19.51 -14.69
N ILE A 223 5.15 -19.18 -13.43
CA ILE A 223 4.63 -19.89 -12.26
C ILE A 223 3.10 -19.82 -12.23
N LEU A 224 2.54 -18.62 -12.45
CA LEU A 224 1.09 -18.41 -12.48
C LEU A 224 0.43 -19.18 -13.63
N GLY A 225 1.02 -19.17 -14.82
CA GLY A 225 0.53 -19.95 -15.96
C GLY A 225 0.53 -21.45 -15.69
N TRP A 226 1.58 -21.97 -15.05
CA TRP A 226 1.64 -23.38 -14.65
C TRP A 226 0.57 -23.72 -13.60
N CYS A 227 0.40 -22.88 -12.57
CA CYS A 227 -0.63 -23.06 -11.54
C CYS A 227 -2.05 -23.03 -12.11
N LEU A 228 -2.31 -22.14 -13.08
CA LEU A 228 -3.60 -22.04 -13.76
C LEU A 228 -3.86 -23.21 -14.72
N ALA A 229 -2.83 -23.81 -15.30
CA ALA A 229 -2.96 -25.01 -16.13
C ALA A 229 -3.18 -26.28 -15.28
N HIS A 230 -2.56 -26.37 -14.10
CA HIS A 230 -2.61 -27.54 -13.21
C HIS A 230 -3.40 -27.25 -11.93
N LYS A 231 -4.58 -26.64 -12.05
CA LYS A 231 -5.40 -26.18 -10.90
C LYS A 231 -5.63 -27.28 -9.85
N ALA A 232 -5.89 -28.51 -10.30
CA ALA A 232 -6.12 -29.64 -9.40
C ALA A 232 -4.86 -29.99 -8.58
N GLN A 233 -3.68 -30.03 -9.20
CA GLN A 233 -2.42 -30.31 -8.52
C GLN A 233 -2.03 -29.16 -7.57
N PHE A 234 -2.27 -27.92 -8.00
CA PHE A 234 -2.06 -26.76 -7.14
C PHE A 234 -2.97 -26.79 -5.91
N LEU A 235 -4.24 -27.17 -6.08
CA LEU A 235 -5.21 -27.30 -4.99
C LEU A 235 -4.88 -28.45 -4.03
N CYS A 236 -4.18 -29.50 -4.46
CA CYS A 236 -3.76 -30.57 -3.56
C CYS A 236 -2.91 -30.06 -2.39
N ILE A 237 -2.04 -29.07 -2.61
CA ILE A 237 -1.16 -28.53 -1.55
C ILE A 237 -1.97 -27.89 -0.40
N PRO A 238 -2.82 -26.86 -0.63
CA PRO A 238 -3.64 -26.28 0.42
C PRO A 238 -4.67 -27.27 0.97
N THR A 239 -5.23 -28.17 0.16
CA THR A 239 -6.15 -29.20 0.65
C THR A 239 -5.45 -30.17 1.62
N ILE A 240 -4.26 -30.65 1.30
CA ILE A 240 -3.46 -31.50 2.21
C ILE A 240 -3.12 -30.73 3.49
N LEU A 241 -2.75 -29.45 3.37
CA LEU A 241 -2.43 -28.61 4.53
C LEU A 241 -3.64 -28.40 5.44
N LEU A 242 -4.83 -28.21 4.87
CA LEU A 242 -6.10 -28.14 5.61
C LEU A 242 -6.46 -29.48 6.26
N ILE A 243 -6.28 -30.59 5.56
CA ILE A 243 -6.53 -31.94 6.10
C ILE A 243 -5.57 -32.21 7.26
N LEU A 244 -4.27 -31.96 7.10
CA LEU A 244 -3.28 -32.10 8.16
C LEU A 244 -3.62 -31.20 9.36
N GLY A 245 -3.98 -29.93 9.11
CA GLY A 245 -4.42 -29.02 10.16
C GLY A 245 -5.67 -29.53 10.91
N ALA A 246 -6.65 -30.07 10.19
CA ALA A 246 -7.85 -30.67 10.77
C ALA A 246 -7.54 -31.96 11.55
N MET A 247 -6.64 -32.81 11.04
CA MET A 247 -6.19 -34.04 11.74
C MET A 247 -5.46 -33.71 13.04
N ILE A 248 -4.56 -32.72 13.03
CA ILE A 248 -3.89 -32.22 14.23
C ILE A 248 -4.91 -31.66 15.22
N TRP A 249 -5.91 -30.91 14.74
CA TRP A 249 -6.95 -30.33 15.60
C TRP A 249 -7.88 -31.39 16.22
N LEU A 250 -8.21 -32.44 15.47
CA LEU A 250 -9.03 -33.56 15.95
C LEU A 250 -8.26 -34.54 16.85
N GLY A 251 -6.93 -34.41 16.95
CA GLY A 251 -6.10 -35.23 17.84
C GLY A 251 -6.05 -36.70 17.43
N PHE A 252 -6.16 -37.01 16.13
CA PHE A 252 -5.85 -38.35 15.65
C PHE A 252 -4.33 -38.58 15.77
N GLU A 253 -3.93 -39.52 16.64
CA GLU A 253 -2.55 -40.03 16.71
C GLU A 253 -2.12 -40.71 15.40
#